data_AF-A0A0C9SZN3-F1
#
_entry.id   AF-A0A0C9SZN3-F1
#
_cell.length_a   1.000
_cell.length_b   1.000
_cell.length_c   1.000
_cell.angle_alpha   90.00
_cell.angle_beta   90.00
_cell.angle_gamma   90.00
#
_symmetry.space_group_name_H-M   'P 1'
#
loop_
_entity.id
_entity.type
_entity.pdbx_description
1 polymer ?
#
loop_
_entity_poly.entity_id
_entity_poly.type
_entity_poly.pdbx_seq_one_letter_code
_entity_poly.pdbx_strand_id
1 'polypeptide(L)'
;MRSFILPFVLLSLGLAANADPTLSPWVLHERRSHIPPGWARARKHDTSAAIPLRFALVQPNLENIEKYLYDVSHPNSPNYGKHWTASQVAATFGPSQESVDAVRDWLLENGIESHRVKISPSRGWLQFEATVEEAEDLLHTTYHVYGHETGAEHV
;
A
#
# COMPACT_ATOMS: atom_id res chain seq x y z
N MET A 1 -14.96 -70.74 21.36
CA MET A 1 -15.66 -69.46 21.63
C MET A 1 -14.71 -68.53 22.37
N ARG A 2 -14.64 -67.25 21.93
CA ARG A 2 -14.07 -66.06 22.59
C ARG A 2 -12.55 -65.87 22.48
N SER A 3 -12.06 -65.21 21.42
CA SER A 3 -11.91 -63.75 21.17
C SER A 3 -10.60 -63.16 21.69
N PHE A 4 -9.66 -62.94 20.77
CA PHE A 4 -8.49 -62.06 20.91
C PHE A 4 -8.94 -60.60 20.72
N ILE A 5 -8.48 -59.69 21.56
CA ILE A 5 -8.64 -58.23 21.37
C ILE A 5 -7.24 -57.63 21.26
N LEU A 6 -6.88 -57.16 20.07
CA LEU A 6 -5.74 -56.26 19.84
C LEU A 6 -6.23 -54.81 19.96
N PRO A 7 -5.52 -53.91 20.66
CA PRO A 7 -5.83 -52.49 20.61
C PRO A 7 -5.20 -51.87 19.36
N PHE A 8 -6.04 -51.29 18.50
CA PHE A 8 -5.62 -50.49 17.35
C PHE A 8 -5.37 -49.05 17.83
N VAL A 9 -4.10 -48.63 17.88
CA VAL A 9 -3.74 -47.23 18.16
C VAL A 9 -3.64 -46.50 16.82
N LEU A 10 -4.58 -45.61 16.54
CA LEU A 10 -4.55 -44.72 15.38
C LEU A 10 -3.75 -43.46 15.73
N LEU A 11 -2.55 -43.34 15.15
CA LEU A 11 -1.72 -42.15 15.23
C LEU A 11 -2.12 -41.21 14.07
N SER A 12 -2.92 -40.18 14.36
CA SER A 12 -3.27 -39.16 13.37
C SER A 12 -2.11 -38.16 13.22
N LEU A 13 -1.40 -38.23 12.10
CA LEU A 13 -0.40 -37.24 11.71
C LEU A 13 -1.12 -36.02 11.11
N GLY A 14 -1.31 -34.96 11.91
CA GLY A 14 -1.86 -33.70 11.41
C GLY A 14 -0.80 -32.95 10.62
N LEU A 15 -0.96 -32.85 9.30
CA LEU A 15 -0.22 -31.86 8.50
C LEU A 15 -0.79 -30.48 8.82
N ALA A 16 -0.08 -29.70 9.63
CA ALA A 16 -0.30 -28.27 9.71
C ALA A 16 0.25 -27.64 8.41
N ALA A 17 -0.64 -27.34 7.47
CA ALA A 17 -0.31 -26.49 6.34
C ALA A 17 -0.21 -25.05 6.86
N ASN A 18 1.01 -24.54 7.02
CA ASN A 18 1.23 -23.11 7.22
C ASN A 18 0.94 -22.44 5.88
N ALA A 19 -0.23 -21.79 5.78
CA ALA A 19 -0.51 -20.87 4.70
C ALA A 19 0.16 -19.53 5.05
N ASP A 20 1.48 -19.47 4.88
CA ASP A 20 2.14 -18.18 4.88
C ASP A 20 1.64 -17.43 3.63
N PRO A 21 1.15 -16.18 3.78
CA PRO A 21 0.74 -15.40 2.62
C PRO A 21 1.96 -15.22 1.73
N THR A 22 2.04 -15.99 0.65
CA THR A 22 3.07 -15.80 -0.36
C THR A 22 2.85 -14.43 -0.98
N LEU A 23 3.75 -13.49 -0.68
CA LEU A 23 3.83 -12.21 -1.38
C LEU A 23 3.78 -12.50 -2.88
N SER A 24 2.79 -11.93 -3.57
CA SER A 24 2.67 -12.08 -5.01
C SER A 24 3.97 -11.65 -5.68
N PRO A 25 4.41 -12.31 -6.77
CA PRO A 25 5.58 -11.85 -7.50
C PRO A 25 5.42 -10.37 -7.89
N TRP A 26 6.52 -9.63 -7.97
CA TRP A 26 6.51 -8.24 -8.40
C TRP A 26 5.84 -8.11 -9.77
N VAL A 27 4.71 -7.41 -9.83
CA VAL A 27 3.99 -7.14 -11.07
C VAL A 27 4.10 -5.65 -11.39
N LEU A 28 4.49 -5.33 -12.61
CA LEU A 28 4.48 -3.96 -13.11
C LEU A 28 3.05 -3.44 -13.15
N HIS A 29 2.73 -2.49 -12.26
CA HIS A 29 1.40 -1.86 -12.23
C HIS A 29 1.25 -0.81 -13.35
N GLU A 30 2.21 0.11 -13.47
CA GLU A 30 2.20 1.17 -14.47
C GLU A 30 3.63 1.55 -14.87
N ARG A 31 3.82 2.01 -16.12
CA ARG A 31 5.10 2.55 -16.62
C ARG A 31 4.86 3.72 -17.57
N ARG A 32 5.58 4.81 -17.38
CA ARG A 32 5.67 5.90 -18.37
C ARG A 32 6.48 5.45 -19.58
N SER A 33 5.96 5.67 -20.78
CA SER A 33 6.57 5.21 -22.03
C SER A 33 7.66 6.13 -22.58
N HIS A 34 7.67 7.41 -22.21
CA HIS A 34 8.62 8.41 -22.74
C HIS A 34 8.95 9.47 -21.69
N ILE A 35 10.11 10.12 -21.87
CA ILE A 35 10.50 11.30 -21.10
C ILE A 35 9.81 12.53 -21.72
N PRO A 36 9.18 13.42 -20.92
CA PRO A 36 8.55 14.64 -21.44
C PRO A 36 9.53 15.55 -22.20
N PRO A 37 9.08 16.31 -23.21
CA PRO A 37 9.93 17.26 -23.93
C PRO A 37 10.63 18.25 -22.99
N GLY A 38 11.88 18.60 -23.32
CA GLY A 38 12.71 19.49 -22.53
C GLY A 38 13.37 18.83 -21.31
N TRP A 39 13.00 17.60 -20.95
CA TRP A 39 13.63 16.85 -19.86
C TRP A 39 14.61 15.80 -20.39
N ALA A 40 15.72 15.63 -19.68
CA ALA A 40 16.67 14.56 -19.92
C ALA A 40 17.12 13.95 -18.59
N ARG A 41 17.39 12.64 -18.58
CA ARG A 41 18.01 11.98 -17.44
C ARG A 41 19.43 12.53 -17.28
N ALA A 42 19.71 13.15 -16.13
CA ALA A 42 21.00 13.78 -15.88
C ALA A 42 21.97 12.81 -15.17
N ARG A 43 21.55 12.25 -14.03
CA ARG A 43 22.42 11.40 -13.18
C ARG A 43 21.60 10.43 -12.34
N LYS A 44 22.25 9.39 -11.79
CA LYS A 44 21.66 8.60 -10.70
C LYS A 44 21.47 9.51 -9.48
N HIS A 45 20.38 9.31 -8.73
CA HIS A 45 20.19 10.07 -7.51
C HIS A 45 21.18 9.62 -6.42
N ASP A 46 21.41 10.48 -5.43
CA ASP A 46 22.32 10.20 -4.31
C ASP A 46 21.65 9.15 -3.43
N THR A 47 22.35 8.06 -3.16
CA THR A 47 21.80 6.91 -2.43
C THR A 47 21.36 7.26 -1.01
N SER A 48 21.99 8.27 -0.40
CA SER A 48 21.70 8.77 0.95
C SER A 48 20.65 9.88 0.99
N ALA A 49 20.22 10.41 -0.17
CA ALA A 49 19.20 11.45 -0.22
C ALA A 49 17.88 10.94 0.36
N ALA A 50 17.23 11.75 1.19
CA ALA A 50 15.93 11.43 1.75
C ALA A 50 14.82 11.75 0.75
N ILE A 51 13.91 10.80 0.54
CA ILE A 51 12.69 10.96 -0.27
C ILE A 51 11.45 10.54 0.54
N PRO A 52 10.35 11.31 0.49
CA PRO A 52 9.12 10.95 1.15
C PRO A 52 8.41 9.84 0.35
N LEU A 53 8.24 8.66 0.94
CA LEU A 53 7.44 7.59 0.36
C LEU A 53 6.06 7.53 1.00
N ARG A 54 5.05 7.29 0.16
CA ARG A 54 3.64 7.19 0.56
C ARG A 54 2.99 6.02 -0.15
N PHE A 55 2.43 5.10 0.63
CA PHE A 55 1.70 3.93 0.14
C PHE A 55 0.21 4.16 0.35
N ALA A 56 -0.54 4.25 -0.74
CA ALA A 56 -1.99 4.32 -0.71
C ALA A 56 -2.55 2.96 -0.29
N LEU A 57 -3.37 2.95 0.75
CA LEU A 57 -4.04 1.74 1.20
C LEU A 57 -5.36 1.54 0.46
N VAL A 58 -5.79 0.29 0.34
CA VAL A 58 -7.06 -0.06 -0.28
C VAL A 58 -8.22 0.58 0.49
N GLN A 59 -9.03 1.36 -0.22
CA GLN A 59 -10.20 2.03 0.34
C GLN A 59 -11.45 1.17 0.10
N PRO A 60 -12.20 0.80 1.15
CA PRO A 60 -13.50 0.15 0.99
C PRO A 60 -14.55 1.14 0.47
N ASN A 61 -15.70 0.62 0.02
CA ASN A 61 -16.87 1.39 -0.38
C ASN A 61 -16.68 2.31 -1.59
N LEU A 62 -15.62 2.15 -2.38
CA LEU A 62 -15.38 2.94 -3.58
C LEU A 62 -16.48 2.75 -4.64
N GLU A 63 -17.10 1.58 -4.69
CA GLU A 63 -18.27 1.29 -5.52
C GLU A 63 -19.49 2.16 -5.19
N ASN A 64 -19.55 2.72 -3.98
CA ASN A 64 -20.62 3.60 -3.53
C ASN A 64 -20.26 5.09 -3.63
N ILE A 65 -19.03 5.44 -4.06
CA ILE A 65 -18.54 6.83 -4.03
C ILE A 65 -19.42 7.77 -4.84
N GLU A 66 -19.89 7.33 -6.01
CA GLU A 66 -20.76 8.11 -6.88
C GLU A 66 -22.11 8.39 -6.19
N LYS A 67 -22.72 7.37 -5.60
CA LYS A 67 -23.97 7.50 -4.84
C LYS A 67 -23.83 8.50 -3.68
N TYR A 68 -22.77 8.38 -2.88
CA TYR A 68 -22.54 9.28 -1.76
C TYR A 68 -22.29 10.71 -2.21
N LEU A 69 -21.53 10.90 -3.29
CA LEU A 69 -21.26 12.21 -3.86
C LEU A 69 -22.55 12.86 -4.36
N TYR A 70 -23.39 12.13 -5.11
CA TYR A 70 -24.66 12.66 -5.60
C TYR A 70 -25.65 12.96 -4.48
N ASP A 71 -25.70 12.15 -3.42
CA ASP A 71 -26.58 12.39 -2.28
C ASP A 71 -26.33 13.76 -1.65
N VAL A 72 -25.08 14.23 -1.57
CA VAL A 72 -24.76 15.54 -0.96
C VAL A 72 -24.64 16.69 -1.96
N SER A 73 -24.53 16.41 -3.26
CA SER A 73 -24.27 17.43 -4.29
C SER A 73 -25.40 17.62 -5.31
N HIS A 74 -26.36 16.71 -5.39
CA HIS A 74 -27.48 16.83 -6.33
C HIS A 74 -28.59 17.72 -5.73
N PRO A 75 -29.09 18.76 -6.43
CA PRO A 75 -30.04 19.73 -5.87
C PRO A 75 -31.39 19.11 -5.47
N ASN A 76 -31.78 18.01 -6.11
CA ASN A 76 -33.01 17.28 -5.76
C ASN A 76 -32.85 16.33 -4.56
N SER A 77 -31.64 16.17 -4.03
CA SER A 77 -31.41 15.33 -2.87
C SER A 77 -31.87 16.03 -1.58
N PRO A 78 -32.54 15.32 -0.65
CA PRO A 78 -32.82 15.86 0.69
C PRO A 78 -31.54 16.15 1.50
N ASN A 79 -30.38 15.66 1.06
CA ASN A 79 -29.08 15.89 1.67
C ASN A 79 -28.20 16.89 0.90
N TYR A 80 -28.75 17.59 -0.09
CA TYR A 80 -28.02 18.63 -0.82
C TYR A 80 -27.36 19.64 0.12
N GLY A 81 -26.06 19.88 -0.08
CA GLY A 81 -25.25 20.80 0.71
C GLY A 81 -24.82 20.25 2.09
N LYS A 82 -25.28 19.05 2.50
CA LYS A 82 -24.88 18.41 3.76
C LYS A 82 -23.61 17.57 3.56
N HIS A 83 -22.50 18.25 3.21
CA HIS A 83 -21.22 17.59 2.98
C HIS A 83 -20.71 16.88 4.24
N TRP A 84 -19.97 15.80 4.01
CA TRP A 84 -19.41 14.99 5.09
C TRP A 84 -18.24 15.70 5.76
N THR A 85 -18.11 15.46 7.07
CA THR A 85 -16.90 15.81 7.81
C THR A 85 -15.75 14.88 7.41
N ALA A 86 -14.51 15.31 7.68
CA ALA A 86 -13.34 14.45 7.47
C ALA A 86 -13.42 13.11 8.22
N SER A 87 -14.05 13.08 9.41
CA SER A 87 -14.24 11.85 10.17
C SER A 87 -15.25 10.91 9.52
N GLN A 88 -16.32 11.43 8.92
CA GLN A 88 -17.29 10.61 8.17
C GLN A 88 -16.66 10.00 6.92
N VAL A 89 -15.83 10.77 6.21
CA VAL A 89 -15.05 10.26 5.06
C VAL A 89 -14.09 9.16 5.52
N ALA A 90 -13.31 9.40 6.58
CA ALA A 90 -12.35 8.41 7.10
C ALA A 90 -13.03 7.14 7.64
N ALA A 91 -14.22 7.26 8.24
CA ALA A 91 -14.98 6.11 8.71
C ALA A 91 -15.55 5.27 7.55
N THR A 92 -15.90 5.91 6.43
CA THR A 92 -16.52 5.24 5.28
C THR A 92 -15.48 4.63 4.33
N PHE A 93 -14.40 5.35 4.05
CA PHE A 93 -13.38 4.95 3.06
C PHE A 93 -12.04 4.56 3.70
N GLY A 94 -11.95 4.56 5.03
CA GLY A 94 -10.74 4.17 5.73
C GLY A 94 -10.43 2.69 5.52
N PRO A 95 -9.15 2.32 5.32
CA PRO A 95 -8.74 0.93 5.16
C PRO A 95 -9.04 0.11 6.42
N SER A 96 -9.24 -1.20 6.25
CA SER A 96 -9.34 -2.13 7.38
C SER A 96 -8.01 -2.17 8.15
N GLN A 97 -8.08 -2.55 9.43
CA GLN A 97 -6.89 -2.72 10.25
C GLN A 97 -5.97 -3.81 9.66
N GLU A 98 -6.55 -4.88 9.13
CA GLU A 98 -5.84 -5.94 8.39
C GLU A 98 -5.04 -5.39 7.20
N SER A 99 -5.62 -4.52 6.37
CA SER A 99 -4.90 -3.90 5.25
C SER A 99 -3.77 -2.98 5.72
N VAL A 100 -3.95 -2.28 6.85
CA VAL A 100 -2.90 -1.44 7.44
C VAL A 100 -1.75 -2.31 7.93
N ASP A 101 -2.05 -3.39 8.64
CA ASP A 101 -1.06 -4.28 9.25
C ASP A 101 -0.30 -5.06 8.18
N ALA A 102 -0.98 -5.57 7.15
CA ALA A 102 -0.33 -6.26 6.03
C ALA A 102 0.75 -5.40 5.35
N VAL A 103 0.48 -4.11 5.12
CA VAL A 103 1.47 -3.21 4.49
C VAL A 103 2.58 -2.83 5.49
N ARG A 104 2.27 -2.71 6.79
CA ARG A 104 3.30 -2.48 7.81
C ARG A 104 4.26 -3.65 7.97
N ASP A 105 3.73 -4.87 7.96
CA ASP A 105 4.52 -6.09 8.07
C ASP A 105 5.40 -6.24 6.83
N TRP A 106 4.86 -6.03 5.63
CA TRP A 106 5.65 -5.98 4.40
C TRP A 106 6.77 -4.93 4.45
N LEU A 107 6.50 -3.72 4.95
CA LEU A 107 7.54 -2.68 5.11
C LEU A 107 8.62 -3.13 6.10
N LEU A 108 8.24 -3.75 7.22
CA LEU A 108 9.18 -4.25 8.23
C LEU A 108 10.06 -5.39 7.69
N GLU A 109 9.47 -6.32 6.95
CA GLU A 109 10.18 -7.43 6.28
C GLU A 109 11.23 -6.92 5.28
N ASN A 110 11.01 -5.74 4.69
CA ASN A 110 11.93 -5.07 3.77
C ASN A 110 12.86 -4.06 4.48
N GLY A 111 13.00 -4.15 5.81
CA GLY A 111 13.97 -3.38 6.58
C GLY A 111 13.52 -1.98 7.00
N ILE A 112 12.26 -1.60 6.75
CA ILE A 112 11.72 -0.31 7.18
C ILE A 112 11.12 -0.44 8.59
N GLU A 113 11.81 0.14 9.57
CA GLU A 113 11.40 0.03 10.97
C GLU A 113 10.02 0.66 11.25
N SER A 114 9.16 -0.07 11.95
CA SER A 114 7.75 0.31 12.15
C SER A 114 7.56 1.69 12.82
N HIS A 115 8.52 2.14 13.63
CA HIS A 115 8.44 3.44 14.30
C HIS A 115 8.63 4.63 13.34
N ARG A 116 9.22 4.42 12.17
CA ARG A 116 9.38 5.42 11.10
C ARG A 116 8.09 5.60 10.29
N VAL A 117 7.25 4.56 10.26
CA VAL A 117 6.03 4.49 9.44
C VAL A 117 4.85 5.13 10.17
N LYS A 118 4.31 6.20 9.59
CA LYS A 118 3.15 6.92 10.11
C LYS A 118 1.93 6.68 9.23
N ILE A 119 0.74 6.65 9.84
CA ILE A 119 -0.53 6.67 9.12
C ILE A 119 -1.00 8.13 8.95
N SER A 120 -1.53 8.49 7.78
CA SER A 120 -2.06 9.83 7.54
C SER A 120 -3.31 10.10 8.40
N PRO A 121 -3.69 11.38 8.65
CA PRO A 121 -4.92 11.71 9.35
C PRO A 121 -6.18 11.15 8.69
N SER A 122 -6.20 11.07 7.36
CA SER A 122 -7.28 10.44 6.58
C SER A 122 -7.28 8.91 6.65
N ARG A 123 -6.27 8.31 7.28
CA ARG A 123 -6.02 6.86 7.39
C ARG A 123 -5.77 6.11 6.08
N GLY A 124 -5.90 6.76 4.93
CA GLY A 124 -5.71 6.13 3.61
C GLY A 124 -4.25 5.96 3.17
N TRP A 125 -3.27 6.45 3.94
CA TRP A 125 -1.85 6.39 3.56
C TRP A 125 -0.98 5.92 4.71
N LEU A 126 -0.02 5.05 4.40
CA LEU A 126 1.20 4.88 5.20
C LEU A 126 2.32 5.72 4.57
N GLN A 127 3.12 6.37 5.40
CA GLN A 127 4.15 7.30 4.95
C GLN A 127 5.38 7.29 5.84
N PHE A 128 6.55 7.44 5.24
CA PHE A 128 7.83 7.58 5.92
C PHE A 128 8.85 8.27 5.01
N GLU A 129 9.91 8.81 5.60
CA GLU A 129 11.10 9.27 4.87
C GLU A 129 12.02 8.07 4.66
N ALA A 130 12.37 7.79 3.40
CA ALA A 130 13.29 6.73 3.01
C ALA A 130 14.57 7.35 2.44
N THR A 131 15.71 6.67 2.55
CA THR A 131 16.82 6.97 1.65
C THR A 131 16.50 6.48 0.23
N VAL A 132 17.16 7.02 -0.79
CA VAL A 132 17.06 6.51 -2.16
C VAL A 132 17.43 5.03 -2.20
N GLU A 133 18.45 4.60 -1.47
CA GLU A 133 18.84 3.19 -1.37
C GLU A 133 17.70 2.31 -0.83
N GLU A 134 17.10 2.69 0.31
CA GLU A 134 15.94 1.98 0.87
C GLU A 134 14.77 1.91 -0.12
N ALA A 135 14.52 2.98 -0.87
CA ALA A 135 13.44 3.04 -1.84
C ALA A 135 13.71 2.18 -3.09
N GLU A 136 14.95 2.17 -3.58
CA GLU A 136 15.39 1.33 -4.71
C GLU A 136 15.25 -0.15 -4.37
N ASP A 137 15.67 -0.55 -3.17
CA ASP A 137 15.57 -1.91 -2.67
C ASP A 137 14.10 -2.31 -2.44
N LEU A 138 13.32 -1.47 -1.77
CA LEU A 138 11.91 -1.73 -1.46
C LEU A 138 11.04 -1.86 -2.70
N LEU A 139 11.32 -1.09 -3.76
CA LEU A 139 10.46 -1.01 -4.95
C LEU A 139 11.08 -1.67 -6.20
N HIS A 140 12.26 -2.29 -6.05
CA HIS A 140 13.02 -2.89 -7.14
C HIS A 140 13.18 -1.95 -8.35
N THR A 141 13.62 -0.72 -8.10
CA THR A 141 13.72 0.34 -9.11
C THR A 141 15.04 1.12 -9.01
N THR A 142 15.23 2.13 -9.84
CA THR A 142 16.38 3.04 -9.77
C THR A 142 15.97 4.49 -9.95
N TYR A 143 16.27 5.32 -8.96
CA TYR A 143 15.95 6.74 -8.96
C TYR A 143 17.03 7.56 -9.66
N HIS A 144 16.60 8.55 -10.43
CA HIS A 144 17.46 9.41 -11.22
C HIS A 144 17.02 10.85 -11.09
N VAL A 145 17.98 11.77 -11.17
CA VAL A 145 17.68 13.19 -11.34
C VAL A 145 17.52 13.47 -12.83
N TYR A 146 16.44 14.15 -13.17
CA TYR A 146 16.14 14.67 -14.50
C TYR A 146 16.39 16.18 -14.52
N GLY A 147 17.07 16.66 -15.55
CA GLY A 147 17.30 18.08 -15.80
C GLY A 147 16.40 18.57 -16.93
N HIS A 148 15.84 19.77 -16.78
CA HIS A 148 15.09 20.47 -17.81
C HIS A 148 15.99 21.51 -18.51
N GLU A 149 15.72 21.82 -19.77
CA GLU A 149 16.45 22.83 -20.57
C GLU A 149 16.46 24.24 -19.93
N THR A 150 15.48 24.54 -19.06
CA THR A 150 15.43 25.79 -18.28
C THR A 150 16.36 25.81 -17.07
N GLY A 151 17.10 24.71 -16.82
CA GLY A 151 17.96 24.53 -15.65
C GLY A 151 17.23 24.00 -14.40
N ALA A 152 15.95 23.65 -14.49
CA ALA A 152 15.23 23.02 -13.38
C ALA A 152 15.64 21.55 -13.23
N GLU A 153 15.68 21.04 -11.99
CA GLU A 153 15.92 19.61 -11.71
C GLU A 153 14.74 18.99 -10.99
N HIS A 154 14.47 17.71 -11.26
CA HIS A 154 13.44 16.93 -10.59
C HIS A 154 13.86 15.45 -10.46
N VAL A 155 13.26 14.73 -9.52
CA VAL A 155 13.51 13.30 -9.25
C VAL A 155 12.30 12.50 -9.68
#